data_AF-A0A3D3HZC9-F1
#
_entry.id   AF-A0A3D3HZC9-F1
#
_cell.length_a   1.000
_cell.length_b   1.000
_cell.length_c   1.000
_cell.angle_alpha   90.00
_cell.angle_beta   90.00
_cell.angle_gamma   90.00
#
_symmetry.space_group_name_H-M   'P 1'
#
loop_
_entity.id
_entity.type
_entity.pdbx_description
1 polymer ?
#
loop_
_entity_poly.entity_id
_entity_poly.type
_entity_poly.pdbx_seq_one_letter_code
_entity_poly.pdbx_strand_id
1 'polypeptide(L)'
;NHGMAMLGLLELLAANGASEEEMYETALAANSYWFPDTYLVIGQYLAEQGTAWEDADPKEILGVAYSSAEGYQRIMSMVEGPVQNGGGSCGA
;
A
#
# COMPACT_ATOMS: atom_id res chain seq x y z
N ASN A 1 10.25 8.09 11.89
CA ASN A 1 8.83 8.01 11.43
C ASN A 1 8.84 7.50 9.99
N HIS A 2 7.79 6.82 9.53
CA HIS A 2 7.78 6.19 8.19
C HIS A 2 7.85 7.22 7.05
N GLY A 3 7.29 8.42 7.21
CA GLY A 3 7.34 9.47 6.19
C GLY A 3 8.77 9.93 5.86
N MET A 4 9.59 10.19 6.87
CA MET A 4 11.00 10.54 6.67
C MET A 4 11.84 9.38 6.16
N ALA A 5 11.49 8.14 6.53
CA ALA A 5 12.15 6.95 5.97
C ALA A 5 11.83 6.79 4.48
N MET A 6 10.56 7.00 4.09
CA MET A 6 10.15 7.01 2.68
C MET A 6 10.85 8.11 1.91
N LEU A 7 10.91 9.34 2.45
CA LEU A 7 11.61 10.44 1.79
C LEU A 7 13.09 10.10 1.56
N GLY A 8 13.79 9.60 2.59
CA GLY A 8 15.19 9.20 2.44
C GLY A 8 15.41 8.05 1.43
N LEU A 9 14.48 7.10 1.36
CA LEU A 9 14.50 6.04 0.35
C LEU A 9 14.35 6.61 -1.07
N LEU A 10 13.37 7.50 -1.27
CA LEU A 10 13.12 8.15 -2.56
C LEU A 10 14.29 9.07 -2.97
N GLU A 11 14.88 9.80 -2.04
CA GLU A 11 16.08 10.62 -2.26
C GLU A 11 17.28 9.74 -2.68
N LEU A 12 17.45 8.58 -2.05
CA LEU A 12 18.50 7.61 -2.42
C LEU A 12 18.27 7.02 -3.82
N LEU A 13 17.03 6.67 -4.16
CA LEU A 13 16.68 6.18 -5.49
C LEU A 13 16.94 7.24 -6.56
N ALA A 14 16.51 8.49 -6.30
CA ALA A 14 16.76 9.62 -7.18
C ALA A 14 18.26 9.88 -7.37
N ALA A 15 19.06 9.83 -6.29
CA ALA A 15 20.51 9.99 -6.36
C ALA A 15 21.20 8.89 -7.19
N ASN A 16 20.59 7.71 -7.27
CA ASN A 16 21.06 6.58 -8.09
C ASN A 16 20.45 6.57 -9.51
N GLY A 17 19.67 7.58 -9.88
CA GLY A 17 19.13 7.72 -11.24
C GLY A 17 17.88 6.90 -11.53
N ALA A 18 17.16 6.43 -10.51
CA ALA A 18 15.87 5.78 -10.69
C ALA A 18 14.85 6.76 -11.34
N SER A 19 13.96 6.20 -12.15
CA SER A 19 12.81 6.88 -12.71
C SER A 19 11.71 7.11 -11.65
N GLU A 20 10.77 8.02 -11.95
CA GLU A 20 9.59 8.25 -11.09
C GLU A 20 8.73 6.98 -10.96
N GLU A 21 8.64 6.18 -12.02
CA GLU A 21 7.92 4.89 -12.04
C GLU A 21 8.54 3.89 -11.05
N GLU A 22 9.85 3.66 -11.13
CA GLU A 22 10.58 2.79 -10.19
C GLU A 22 10.46 3.27 -8.73
N MET A 23 10.40 4.58 -8.53
CA MET A 23 10.18 5.18 -7.21
C MET A 23 8.78 4.87 -6.66
N TYR A 24 7.73 4.93 -7.48
CA TYR A 24 6.38 4.56 -7.05
C TYR A 24 6.26 3.07 -6.74
N GLU A 25 6.81 2.20 -7.58
CA GLU A 25 6.83 0.76 -7.32
C GLU A 25 7.56 0.45 -6.01
N THR A 26 8.73 1.07 -5.80
CA THR A 26 9.52 0.86 -4.58
C THR A 26 8.79 1.41 -3.35
N ALA A 27 8.16 2.58 -3.45
CA ALA A 27 7.38 3.15 -2.36
C ALA A 27 6.16 2.29 -2.01
N LEU A 28 5.46 1.74 -3.01
CA LEU A 28 4.34 0.83 -2.80
C LEU A 28 4.82 -0.44 -2.09
N ALA A 29 5.93 -1.03 -2.53
CA ALA A 29 6.51 -2.20 -1.89
C ALA A 29 6.87 -1.91 -0.42
N ALA A 30 7.61 -0.81 -0.16
CA ALA A 30 8.01 -0.42 1.18
C ALA A 30 6.80 -0.19 2.11
N ASN A 31 5.80 0.57 1.66
CA ASN A 31 4.58 0.78 2.44
C ASN A 31 3.80 -0.52 2.68
N SER A 32 3.74 -1.44 1.71
CA SER A 32 3.08 -2.74 1.87
C SER A 32 3.75 -3.59 2.96
N TYR A 33 5.08 -3.51 3.09
CA TYR A 33 5.80 -4.15 4.19
C TYR A 33 5.63 -3.44 5.53
N TRP A 34 5.54 -2.10 5.54
CA TRP A 34 5.42 -1.32 6.77
C TRP A 34 3.99 -1.32 7.34
N PHE A 35 2.98 -1.49 6.48
CA PHE A 35 1.56 -1.41 6.83
C PHE A 35 0.76 -2.58 6.22
N PRO A 36 1.12 -3.84 6.54
CA PRO A 36 0.55 -5.01 5.86
C PRO A 36 -0.97 -5.07 5.93
N ASP A 37 -1.58 -4.80 7.09
CA ASP A 37 -3.05 -4.82 7.25
C ASP A 37 -3.76 -3.86 6.28
N THR A 38 -3.24 -2.63 6.15
CA THR A 38 -3.77 -1.60 5.26
C THR A 38 -3.73 -2.06 3.81
N TYR A 39 -2.58 -2.58 3.37
CA TYR A 39 -2.38 -2.95 1.97
C TYR A 39 -3.06 -4.27 1.61
N LEU A 40 -3.29 -5.17 2.58
CA LEU A 40 -4.14 -6.36 2.39
C LEU A 40 -5.61 -5.98 2.17
N VAL A 41 -6.16 -5.03 2.93
CA VAL A 41 -7.52 -4.50 2.71
C VAL A 41 -7.64 -3.86 1.34
N ILE A 42 -6.67 -3.02 0.96
CA ILE A 42 -6.64 -2.38 -0.36
C ILE A 42 -6.56 -3.44 -1.47
N GLY A 43 -5.72 -4.46 -1.30
CA GLY A 43 -5.63 -5.57 -2.24
C GLY A 43 -6.94 -6.34 -2.39
N GLN A 44 -7.65 -6.60 -1.28
CA GLN A 44 -8.97 -7.21 -1.33
C GLN A 44 -9.98 -6.32 -2.07
N TYR A 45 -10.00 -5.02 -1.78
CA TYR A 45 -10.86 -4.07 -2.49
C TYR A 45 -10.61 -4.08 -4.00
N LEU A 46 -9.35 -4.04 -4.43
CA LEU A 46 -9.00 -4.11 -5.86
C LEU A 46 -9.49 -5.41 -6.50
N ALA A 47 -9.30 -6.54 -5.81
CA ALA A 47 -9.77 -7.83 -6.29
C ALA A 47 -11.31 -7.88 -6.44
N GLU A 48 -12.05 -7.29 -5.49
CA GLU A 48 -13.51 -7.14 -5.57
C GLU A 48 -13.95 -6.21 -6.72
N GLN A 49 -13.12 -5.24 -7.11
CA GLN A 49 -13.32 -4.41 -8.31
C GLN A 49 -12.86 -5.09 -9.61
N GLY A 50 -12.29 -6.30 -9.54
CA GLY A 50 -11.79 -7.04 -10.71
C GLY A 50 -10.42 -6.60 -11.22
N THR A 51 -9.65 -5.87 -10.40
CA THR A 51 -8.27 -5.45 -10.70
C THR A 51 -7.29 -6.33 -9.94
N ALA A 52 -6.35 -6.97 -10.65
CA ALA A 52 -5.28 -7.72 -10.01
C ALA A 52 -4.26 -6.76 -9.37
N TRP A 53 -3.57 -7.20 -8.33
CA TRP A 53 -2.60 -6.37 -7.60
C TRP A 53 -1.46 -5.89 -8.51
N GLU A 54 -0.96 -6.79 -9.35
CA GLU A 54 0.08 -6.56 -10.35
C GLU A 54 -0.31 -5.59 -11.47
N ASP A 55 -1.61 -5.41 -11.72
CA ASP A 55 -2.14 -4.51 -12.75
C ASP A 55 -2.51 -3.12 -12.19
N ALA A 56 -2.44 -2.93 -10.86
CA ALA A 56 -2.82 -1.68 -10.22
C ALA A 56 -1.73 -0.61 -10.35
N ASP A 57 -2.11 0.65 -10.64
CA ASP A 57 -1.18 1.78 -10.72
C ASP A 57 -0.62 2.12 -9.32
N PRO A 58 0.69 1.95 -9.08
CA PRO A 58 1.29 2.24 -7.78
C PRO A 58 1.08 3.67 -7.30
N LYS A 59 1.03 4.64 -8.21
CA LYS A 59 0.78 6.05 -7.91
C LYS A 59 -0.63 6.27 -7.38
N GLU A 60 -1.61 5.57 -7.93
CA GLU A 60 -3.00 5.64 -7.48
C GLU A 60 -3.13 5.05 -6.07
N ILE A 61 -2.55 3.87 -5.84
CA ILE A 61 -2.60 3.18 -4.54
C ILE A 61 -1.88 3.96 -3.43
N LEU A 62 -0.74 4.58 -3.75
CA LEU A 62 -0.04 5.47 -2.81
C LEU A 62 -0.79 6.80 -2.59
N GLY A 63 -1.75 7.12 -3.45
CA GLY A 63 -2.50 8.36 -3.44
C GLY A 63 -3.51 8.47 -2.31
N VAL A 64 -4.09 9.67 -2.18
CA VAL A 64 -5.02 10.03 -1.10
C VAL A 64 -6.28 9.15 -1.10
N ALA A 65 -6.74 8.68 -2.26
CA ALA A 65 -7.95 7.85 -2.33
C ALA A 65 -7.79 6.51 -1.61
N TYR A 66 -6.57 5.98 -1.49
CA TYR A 66 -6.28 4.67 -0.92
C TYR A 66 -5.47 4.75 0.37
N SER A 67 -4.34 5.48 0.35
CA SER A 67 -3.36 5.48 1.44
C SER A 67 -3.47 6.66 2.42
N SER A 68 -4.53 7.48 2.33
CA SER A 68 -4.86 8.45 3.39
C SER A 68 -5.73 7.82 4.48
N ALA A 69 -5.82 8.46 5.64
CA ALA A 69 -6.70 8.00 6.72
C ALA A 69 -8.15 7.91 6.25
N GLU A 70 -8.68 8.96 5.61
CA GLU A 70 -10.06 9.00 5.12
C GLU A 70 -10.29 8.05 3.93
N GLY A 71 -9.32 7.95 3.02
CA GLY A 71 -9.39 7.05 1.86
C GLY A 71 -9.44 5.59 2.29
N TYR A 72 -8.51 5.20 3.18
CA TYR A 72 -8.48 3.86 3.75
C TYR A 72 -9.76 3.51 4.51
N GLN A 73 -10.28 4.41 5.35
CA GLN A 73 -11.54 4.17 6.08
C GLN A 73 -12.72 3.96 5.14
N ARG A 74 -12.76 4.68 4.01
CA ARG A 74 -13.78 4.47 2.97
C ARG A 74 -13.64 3.08 2.35
N ILE A 75 -12.44 2.69 1.94
CA ILE A 75 -12.19 1.37 1.34
C ILE A 75 -12.57 0.26 2.32
N MET A 76 -12.15 0.38 3.58
CA MET A 76 -12.45 -0.61 4.62
C MET A 76 -13.96 -0.81 4.84
N SER A 77 -14.79 0.22 4.59
CA SER A 77 -16.25 0.11 4.66
C SER A 77 -16.91 -0.57 3.45
N MET A 78 -16.17 -0.71 2.35
CA MET A 78 -16.64 -1.30 1.09
C MET A 78 -16.24 -2.78 0.95
N VAL A 79 -15.24 -3.22 1.70
CA VAL A 79 -14.73 -4.59 1.67
C VAL A 79 -15.58 -5.49 2.58
N GLU A 80 -16.04 -6.63 2.07
CA GLU A 80 -16.83 -7.59 2.84
C GLU A 80 -15.97 -8.68 3.50
N GLY A 81 -16.23 -8.98 4.78
CA GLY A 81 -15.64 -10.12 5.49
C GLY A 81 -14.24 -9.88 6.07
N PRO A 82 -13.69 -10.87 6.81
CA PRO A 82 -12.38 -10.74 7.42
C PRO A 82 -11.28 -10.83 6.36
N VAL A 83 -10.47 -9.77 6.28
CA VAL A 83 -9.20 -9.74 5.53
C VAL A 83 -8.38 -10.94 5.99
N GLN A 84 -8.01 -11.85 5.08
CA GLN A 84 -7.24 -13.04 5.43
C GLN A 84 -5.85 -12.62 5.90
N ASN A 85 -5.73 -12.43 7.20
CA ASN A 85 -4.48 -12.09 7.86
C ASN A 85 -3.65 -13.36 7.99
N GLY A 86 -2.72 -13.56 7.05
CA GLY A 86 -1.64 -14.56 7.16
C GLY A 86 -0.63 -14.12 8.22
N GLY A 87 -1.03 -14.11 9.49
CA GLY A 87 -0.22 -13.58 10.59
C GLY A 87 -0.79 -13.89 11.96
N GLY A 88 -0.66 -15.16 12.37
CA GLY A 88 -0.65 -15.64 13.77
C GLY A 88 -1.52 -14.91 14.80
N SER A 89 -2.77 -15.34 14.94
CA SER A 89 -3.49 -15.27 16.22
C SER A 89 -2.92 -16.31 17.17
N CYS A 90 -2.25 -15.87 18.24
CA CYS A 90 -2.11 -16.57 19.53
C CYS A 90 -1.89 -15.51 20.61
N GLY A 91 -2.74 -15.56 21.64
CA GLY A 91 -3.00 -14.47 22.57
C GLY A 91 -2.00 -14.25 23.70
N ALA A 92 -2.20 -13.10 24.36
CA ALA A 92 -2.13 -12.86 25.80
C ALA A 92 -2.86 -11.55 26.11
#